data_AF-A0A8H4KG22-F1
#
_entry.id   AF-A0A8H4KG22-F1
#
_cell.length_a   1.000
_cell.length_b   1.000
_cell.length_c   1.000
_cell.angle_alpha   90.00
_cell.angle_beta   90.00
_cell.angle_gamma   90.00
#
_symmetry.space_group_name_H-M   'P 1'
#
loop_
_entity.id
_entity.type
_entity.pdbx_description
1 polymer ?
#
loop_
_entity_poly.entity_id
_entity_poly.type
_entity_poly.pdbx_seq_one_letter_code
_entity_poly.pdbx_strand_id
1 'polypeptide(L)'
;MVTSSTTTALLRGYPFLNEWQIGLCFLPNGFGCVAGSLSTGWLLDKSFKSAEARYRAEHGIDDEQDVSKKGGFPLVFEFNDLRRQFTANLAAPLGLQFLIAFTATAIFNINSTLLIDCFPDRPASATALNNLCRCLLGAAGVSAIQPMIDTVKIMKAFLIVTGIVLASTPLVWVEWKWGEKWRREREKKLALQRGQQD
;
A
#
# COMPACT_ATOMS: atom_id res chain seq x y z
N MET A 1 5.81 1.89 12.58
CA MET A 1 4.97 2.66 13.51
C MET A 1 3.88 1.78 14.14
N VAL A 2 2.94 1.24 13.35
CA VAL A 2 1.86 0.35 13.85
C VAL A 2 2.40 -0.81 14.70
N THR A 3 3.45 -1.49 14.25
CA THR A 3 4.04 -2.62 14.98
C THR A 3 4.56 -2.25 16.38
N SER A 4 5.33 -1.16 16.48
CA SER A 4 5.87 -0.66 17.75
C SER A 4 4.77 -0.21 18.72
N SER A 5 3.77 0.54 18.24
CA SER A 5 2.67 1.00 19.09
C SER A 5 1.73 -0.13 19.52
N THR A 6 1.51 -1.15 18.67
CA THR A 6 0.65 -2.29 18.98
C THR A 6 1.27 -3.16 20.08
N THR A 7 2.59 -3.35 20.09
CA THR A 7 3.28 -4.05 21.20
C THR A 7 3.01 -3.36 22.54
N THR A 8 3.19 -2.04 22.62
CA THR A 8 2.91 -1.26 23.84
C THR A 8 1.44 -1.32 24.24
N ALA A 9 0.52 -1.30 23.26
CA ALA A 9 -0.91 -1.42 23.49
C ALA A 9 -1.31 -2.80 24.04
N LEU A 10 -0.74 -3.88 23.50
CA LEU A 10 -1.04 -5.25 23.91
C LEU A 10 -0.46 -5.53 25.31
N LEU A 11 0.77 -5.10 25.59
CA LEU A 11 1.40 -5.24 26.92
C LEU A 11 0.62 -4.49 28.01
N ARG A 12 0.16 -3.25 27.72
CA ARG A 12 -0.60 -2.46 28.70
C ARG A 12 -2.07 -2.89 28.82
N GLY A 13 -2.67 -3.42 27.76
CA GLY A 13 -4.09 -3.80 27.71
C GLY A 13 -4.38 -5.22 28.15
N TYR A 14 -3.42 -6.14 28.00
CA TYR A 14 -3.57 -7.55 28.32
C TYR A 14 -2.40 -8.06 29.18
N PRO A 15 -2.43 -7.81 30.50
CA PRO A 15 -1.32 -8.19 31.40
C PRO A 15 -1.11 -9.71 31.56
N PHE A 16 -1.96 -10.54 30.95
CA PHE A 16 -1.86 -11.99 30.94
C PHE A 16 -1.13 -12.57 29.71
N LEU A 17 -0.74 -11.73 28.73
CA LEU A 17 0.00 -12.19 27.56
C LEU A 17 1.52 -12.20 27.82
N ASN A 18 2.16 -13.33 27.56
CA ASN A 18 3.61 -13.46 27.56
C ASN A 18 4.23 -12.92 26.25
N GLU A 19 5.52 -12.53 26.28
CA GLU A 19 6.22 -11.91 25.14
C GLU A 19 6.15 -12.73 23.84
N TRP A 20 6.27 -14.06 23.91
CA TRP A 20 6.12 -14.94 22.75
C TRP A 20 4.69 -14.99 22.19
N GLN A 21 3.66 -14.83 23.03
CA GLN A 21 2.27 -14.76 22.59
C GLN A 21 1.98 -13.43 21.87
N ILE A 22 2.64 -12.36 22.28
CA ILE A 22 2.60 -11.07 21.56
C ILE A 22 3.29 -11.22 20.21
N GLY A 23 4.41 -11.96 20.14
CA GLY A 23 5.05 -12.35 18.87
C GLY A 23 4.08 -13.04 17.91
N LEU A 24 3.29 -14.00 18.39
CA LEU A 24 2.27 -14.69 17.60
C LEU A 24 1.18 -13.73 17.07
N CYS A 25 0.87 -12.65 17.80
CA CYS A 25 -0.10 -11.64 17.37
C CYS A 25 0.35 -10.85 16.12
N PHE A 26 1.63 -10.93 15.73
CA PHE A 26 2.14 -10.30 14.50
C PHE A 26 2.01 -11.19 13.26
N LEU A 27 1.71 -12.49 13.40
CA LEU A 27 1.57 -13.38 12.25
C LEU A 27 0.48 -12.95 11.24
N PRO A 28 -0.72 -12.52 11.68
CA PRO A 28 -1.73 -12.00 10.74
C PRO A 28 -1.25 -10.77 9.96
N ASN A 29 -0.43 -9.91 10.57
CA ASN A 29 0.15 -8.78 9.85
C ASN A 29 1.05 -9.24 8.70
N GLY A 30 1.95 -10.20 8.98
CA GLY A 30 2.82 -10.81 7.97
C GLY A 30 2.03 -11.48 6.85
N PHE A 31 0.98 -12.23 7.20
CA PHE A 31 0.09 -12.85 6.22
C PHE A 31 -0.64 -11.80 5.35
N GLY A 32 -1.07 -10.69 5.95
CA GLY A 32 -1.65 -9.55 5.23
C GLY A 32 -0.70 -8.95 4.20
N CYS A 33 0.59 -8.77 4.55
CA CYS A 33 1.61 -8.31 3.61
C CYS A 33 1.80 -9.29 2.44
N VAL A 34 1.88 -10.60 2.71
CA VAL A 34 2.05 -11.62 1.66
C VAL A 34 0.84 -11.63 0.72
N ALA A 35 -0.37 -11.69 1.27
CA ALA A 35 -1.60 -11.68 0.49
C ALA A 35 -1.76 -10.39 -0.32
N GLY A 36 -1.39 -9.23 0.26
CA GLY A 36 -1.41 -7.93 -0.40
C GLY A 36 -0.47 -7.89 -1.61
N SER A 37 0.74 -8.42 -1.46
CA SER A 37 1.70 -8.49 -2.57
C SER A 37 1.23 -9.37 -3.71
N LEU A 38 0.73 -10.57 -3.40
CA LEU A 38 0.26 -11.52 -4.42
C LEU A 38 -0.97 -10.99 -5.17
N SER A 39 -1.97 -10.48 -4.44
CA SER A 39 -3.20 -9.94 -5.03
C SER A 39 -2.93 -8.73 -5.93
N THR A 40 -1.99 -7.87 -5.53
CA THR A 40 -1.67 -6.65 -6.28
C THR A 40 -0.90 -6.95 -7.55
N GLY A 41 0.07 -7.87 -7.51
CA GLY A 41 0.75 -8.32 -8.73
C GLY A 41 -0.24 -8.85 -9.77
N TRP A 42 -1.20 -9.66 -9.33
CA TRP A 42 -2.25 -10.17 -10.22
C TRP A 42 -3.20 -9.09 -10.74
N LEU A 43 -3.59 -8.12 -9.90
CA LEU A 43 -4.48 -7.04 -10.30
C LEU A 43 -3.82 -6.07 -11.30
N LEU A 44 -2.53 -5.77 -11.10
CA LEU A 44 -1.74 -4.96 -12.04
C LEU A 44 -1.62 -5.67 -13.39
N ASP A 45 -1.25 -6.95 -13.41
CA ASP A 45 -1.16 -7.73 -14.65
C ASP A 45 -2.48 -7.71 -15.43
N LYS A 46 -3.61 -7.87 -14.72
CA LYS A 46 -4.93 -7.84 -15.34
C LYS A 46 -5.31 -6.45 -15.86
N SER A 47 -4.97 -5.39 -15.12
CA SER A 47 -5.26 -4.00 -15.51
C SER A 47 -4.39 -3.55 -16.67
N PHE A 48 -3.13 -3.97 -16.69
CA PHE A 48 -2.19 -3.72 -17.77
C PHE A 48 -2.66 -4.39 -19.07
N LYS A 49 -3.02 -5.68 -19.03
CA LYS A 49 -3.63 -6.39 -20.16
C LYS A 49 -4.90 -5.72 -20.69
N SER A 50 -5.71 -5.15 -19.79
CA SER A 50 -6.93 -4.44 -20.17
C SER A 50 -6.67 -3.05 -20.78
N ALA A 51 -5.68 -2.32 -20.28
CA ALA A 51 -5.25 -1.04 -20.83
C ALA A 51 -4.54 -1.21 -22.18
N GLU A 52 -3.72 -2.25 -22.30
CA GLU A 52 -3.06 -2.67 -23.53
C GLU A 52 -4.09 -3.05 -24.61
N ALA A 53 -5.12 -3.82 -24.28
CA ALA A 53 -6.21 -4.14 -25.21
C ALA A 53 -6.95 -2.89 -25.72
N ARG A 54 -7.13 -1.87 -24.87
CA ARG A 54 -7.75 -0.59 -25.27
C ARG A 54 -6.83 0.25 -26.16
N TYR A 55 -5.54 0.32 -25.84
CA TYR A 55 -4.55 1.05 -26.63
C TYR A 55 -4.36 0.43 -28.02
N ARG A 56 -4.37 -0.91 -28.11
CA ARG A 56 -4.29 -1.67 -29.36
C ARG A 56 -5.54 -1.50 -30.23
N ALA A 57 -6.73 -1.43 -29.63
CA ALA A 57 -7.97 -1.16 -30.35
C ALA A 57 -8.02 0.25 -30.97
N GLU A 58 -7.37 1.24 -30.35
CA GLU A 58 -7.27 2.61 -30.92
C GLU A 58 -6.23 2.75 -32.04
N HIS A 59 -5.21 1.88 -32.11
CA HIS A 59 -4.08 2.01 -33.06
C HIS A 59 -4.00 0.91 -34.15
N GLY A 60 -4.94 -0.04 -34.19
CA GLY A 60 -5.11 -0.98 -35.32
C GLY A 60 -3.93 -1.92 -35.54
N ILE A 61 -3.33 -2.46 -34.46
CA ILE A 61 -2.18 -3.38 -34.51
C ILE A 61 -2.68 -4.82 -34.36
N ASP A 62 -2.43 -5.67 -35.37
CA ASP A 62 -2.83 -7.09 -35.39
C ASP A 62 -1.89 -8.01 -34.60
N ASP A 63 -2.44 -9.15 -34.17
CA ASP A 63 -1.99 -9.99 -33.06
C ASP A 63 -0.68 -10.76 -33.33
N GLU A 64 0.32 -10.62 -32.44
CA GLU A 64 1.38 -11.62 -32.31
C GLU A 64 1.79 -11.82 -30.83
N GLN A 65 1.33 -12.97 -30.33
CA GLN A 65 1.75 -13.77 -29.17
C GLN A 65 1.13 -13.52 -27.78
N ASP A 66 0.16 -14.38 -27.49
CA ASP A 66 -0.32 -14.80 -26.18
C ASP A 66 0.81 -15.45 -25.37
N VAL A 67 1.14 -14.86 -24.22
CA VAL A 67 1.88 -15.56 -23.17
C VAL A 67 1.17 -15.40 -21.82
N SER A 68 0.81 -16.57 -21.30
CA SER A 68 0.44 -16.86 -19.91
C SER A 68 -1.03 -16.62 -19.54
N LYS A 69 -1.85 -17.58 -19.98
CA LYS A 69 -2.84 -18.23 -19.11
C LYS A 69 -2.11 -19.18 -18.16
N LYS A 70 -2.15 -18.91 -16.85
CA LYS A 70 -2.20 -19.94 -15.79
C LYS A 70 -2.69 -19.35 -14.47
N GLY A 71 -3.67 -20.03 -13.89
CA GLY A 71 -3.99 -19.97 -12.47
C GLY A 71 -5.02 -18.91 -12.08
N GLY A 72 -6.30 -19.29 -12.14
CA GLY A 72 -7.30 -18.63 -11.31
C GLY A 72 -6.95 -18.85 -9.84
N PHE A 73 -7.08 -17.81 -9.02
CA PHE A 73 -7.22 -17.97 -7.58
C PHE A 73 -8.49 -17.25 -7.13
N PRO A 74 -9.43 -17.94 -6.49
CA PRO A 74 -10.65 -17.33 -6.00
C PRO A 74 -10.30 -16.58 -4.71
N LEU A 75 -10.29 -15.25 -4.76
CA LEU A 75 -10.18 -14.42 -3.56
C LEU A 75 -11.58 -13.97 -3.15
N VAL A 76 -12.38 -14.94 -2.72
CA VAL A 76 -13.59 -14.70 -1.92
C VAL A 76 -13.25 -15.19 -0.52
N PHE A 77 -12.68 -14.32 0.31
CA PHE A 77 -12.67 -14.58 1.76
C PHE A 77 -14.00 -14.09 2.31
N GLU A 78 -14.93 -15.03 2.43
CA GLU A 78 -16.13 -14.89 3.26
C GLU A 78 -15.69 -14.62 4.70
N PHE A 79 -15.70 -13.35 5.10
CA PHE A 79 -15.50 -12.88 6.47
C PHE A 79 -16.70 -13.20 7.40
N ASN A 80 -17.58 -14.13 7.02
CA ASN A 80 -18.88 -14.30 7.65
C ASN A 80 -18.90 -15.28 8.84
N ASP A 81 -17.90 -16.18 8.97
CA ASP A 81 -17.91 -17.20 10.03
C ASP A 81 -17.05 -16.87 11.27
N LEU A 82 -16.19 -15.85 11.21
CA LEU A 82 -15.35 -15.44 12.35
C LEU A 82 -16.07 -14.51 13.35
N ARG A 83 -17.37 -14.28 13.18
CA ARG A 83 -18.18 -13.42 14.05
C ARG A 83 -18.84 -14.16 15.22
N ARG A 84 -18.78 -15.50 15.25
CA ARG A 84 -19.71 -16.28 16.08
C ARG A 84 -19.16 -16.95 17.32
N GLN A 85 -17.91 -16.74 17.78
CA GLN A 85 -17.49 -17.49 18.98
C GLN A 85 -16.29 -17.07 19.83
N PHE A 86 -15.81 -15.82 19.82
CA PHE A 86 -14.79 -15.41 20.81
C PHE A 86 -15.14 -14.12 21.55
N THR A 87 -15.67 -14.33 22.75
CA THR A 87 -15.67 -13.41 23.88
C THR A 87 -14.22 -12.99 24.22
N ALA A 88 -14.03 -11.68 24.47
CA ALA A 88 -12.77 -10.94 24.68
C ALA A 88 -12.04 -10.50 23.39
N ASN A 89 -12.11 -9.19 23.11
CA ASN A 89 -11.82 -8.52 21.84
C ASN A 89 -10.34 -8.51 21.37
N LEU A 90 -9.67 -9.66 21.31
CA LEU A 90 -8.32 -9.77 20.71
C LEU A 90 -8.38 -10.04 19.20
N ALA A 91 -9.42 -10.72 18.71
CA ALA A 91 -9.60 -11.01 17.29
C ALA A 91 -9.83 -9.75 16.43
N ALA A 92 -10.50 -8.73 16.98
CA ALA A 92 -10.76 -7.47 16.29
C ALA A 92 -9.47 -6.68 15.94
N PRO A 93 -8.53 -6.41 16.88
CA PRO A 93 -7.27 -5.76 16.53
C PRO A 93 -6.40 -6.60 15.59
N LEU A 94 -6.40 -7.93 15.72
CA LEU A 94 -5.68 -8.83 14.80
C LEU A 94 -6.22 -8.75 13.36
N GLY A 95 -7.55 -8.78 13.19
CA GLY A 95 -8.19 -8.66 11.88
C GLY A 95 -7.98 -7.29 11.26
N LEU A 96 -8.06 -6.22 12.05
CA LEU A 96 -7.77 -4.87 11.58
C LEU A 96 -6.31 -4.72 11.16
N GLN A 97 -5.38 -5.33 11.90
CA GLN A 97 -3.95 -5.33 11.58
C GLN A 97 -3.63 -6.09 10.29
N PHE A 98 -4.34 -7.20 10.00
CA PHE A 98 -4.27 -7.89 8.71
C PHE A 98 -4.75 -6.97 7.58
N LEU A 99 -5.92 -6.33 7.72
CA LEU A 99 -6.50 -5.48 6.69
C LEU A 99 -5.64 -4.25 6.37
N ILE A 100 -5.09 -3.61 7.41
CA ILE A 100 -4.16 -2.47 7.25
C ILE A 100 -2.90 -2.93 6.51
N ALA A 101 -2.32 -4.07 6.89
CA ALA A 101 -1.12 -4.60 6.23
C ALA A 101 -1.38 -4.95 4.76
N PHE A 102 -2.52 -5.59 4.47
CA PHE A 102 -2.94 -5.94 3.12
C PHE A 102 -3.10 -4.71 2.23
N THR A 103 -3.93 -3.75 2.66
CA THR A 103 -4.22 -2.53 1.89
C THR A 103 -2.99 -1.64 1.72
N ALA A 104 -2.19 -1.46 2.77
CA ALA A 104 -0.96 -0.68 2.71
C ALA A 104 0.06 -1.28 1.73
N THR A 105 0.20 -2.62 1.71
CA THR A 105 1.09 -3.31 0.78
C THR A 105 0.60 -3.20 -0.66
N ALA A 106 -0.72 -3.31 -0.87
CA ALA A 106 -1.30 -3.18 -2.19
C ALA A 106 -1.10 -1.77 -2.79
N ILE A 107 -1.44 -0.73 -2.01
CA ILE A 107 -1.24 0.67 -2.43
C ILE A 107 0.25 0.94 -2.72
N PHE A 108 1.15 0.44 -1.86
CA PHE A 108 2.58 0.64 -2.06
C PHE A 108 3.10 0.00 -3.35
N ASN A 109 2.64 -1.22 -3.67
CA ASN A 109 3.06 -1.91 -4.88
C ASN A 109 2.56 -1.18 -6.14
N ILE A 110 1.31 -0.73 -6.15
CA ILE A 110 0.75 0.07 -7.26
C ILE A 110 1.53 1.37 -7.45
N ASN A 111 1.76 2.13 -6.38
CA ASN A 111 2.48 3.40 -6.45
C ASN A 111 3.93 3.22 -6.91
N SER A 112 4.60 2.15 -6.48
CA SER A 112 5.98 1.88 -6.88
C SER A 112 6.07 1.51 -8.36
N THR A 113 5.09 0.77 -8.90
CA THR A 113 5.01 0.50 -10.34
C THR A 113 4.73 1.77 -11.14
N LEU A 114 3.71 2.56 -10.75
CA LEU A 114 3.38 3.82 -11.42
C LEU A 114 4.54 4.81 -11.44
N LEU A 115 5.33 4.84 -10.36
CA LEU A 115 6.52 5.69 -10.29
C LEU A 115 7.57 5.29 -11.33
N ILE A 116 7.83 3.98 -11.49
CA ILE A 116 8.76 3.47 -12.49
C ILE A 116 8.24 3.78 -13.90
N ASP A 117 6.94 3.60 -14.13
CA ASP A 117 6.29 3.94 -15.41
C ASP A 117 6.39 5.44 -15.73
N CYS A 118 6.41 6.31 -14.73
CA CYS A 118 6.58 7.76 -14.90
C CYS A 118 8.02 8.19 -15.20
N PHE A 119 9.02 7.35 -14.92
CA PHE A 119 10.46 7.67 -15.08
C PHE A 119 11.21 6.53 -15.80
N PRO A 120 10.81 6.18 -17.05
CA PRO A 120 11.39 5.05 -17.77
C PRO A 120 12.89 5.23 -18.08
N ASP A 121 13.38 6.47 -18.19
CA ASP A 121 14.80 6.75 -18.46
C ASP A 121 15.72 6.48 -17.26
N ARG A 122 15.18 6.50 -16.02
CA ARG A 122 15.96 6.34 -14.77
C ARG A 122 15.17 5.58 -13.67
N PRO A 123 14.73 4.34 -13.93
CA PRO A 123 13.86 3.58 -13.01
C PRO A 123 14.56 3.21 -11.70
N ALA A 124 15.87 2.95 -11.76
CA ALA A 124 16.68 2.63 -10.58
C ALA A 124 16.74 3.81 -9.59
N SER A 125 16.98 5.03 -10.08
CA SER A 125 17.02 6.24 -9.24
C SER A 125 15.64 6.57 -8.66
N ALA A 126 14.57 6.41 -9.44
CA ALA A 126 13.20 6.61 -8.97
C ALA A 126 12.86 5.63 -7.82
N THR A 127 13.21 4.35 -7.98
CA THR A 127 13.02 3.32 -6.96
C THR A 127 13.84 3.60 -5.69
N ALA A 128 15.10 4.01 -5.84
CA ALA A 128 15.96 4.35 -4.71
C ALA A 128 15.42 5.54 -3.90
N LEU A 129 14.95 6.59 -4.58
CA LEU A 129 14.35 7.76 -3.93
C LEU A 129 13.04 7.40 -3.22
N ASN A 130 12.20 6.57 -3.83
CA ASN A 130 10.97 6.09 -3.22
C ASN A 130 11.24 5.32 -1.92
N ASN A 131 12.21 4.41 -1.95
CA ASN A 131 12.63 3.66 -0.77
C ASN A 131 13.22 4.58 0.30
N LEU A 132 14.05 5.57 -0.09
CA LEU A 132 14.61 6.54 0.83
C LEU A 132 13.53 7.36 1.54
N CYS A 133 12.59 7.96 0.78
CA CYS A 133 11.47 8.73 1.34
C CYS A 133 10.63 7.88 2.30
N ARG A 134 10.28 6.66 1.89
CA ARG A 134 9.52 5.72 2.72
C ARG A 134 10.24 5.41 4.03
N CYS A 135 11.52 5.10 3.97
CA CYS A 135 12.32 4.76 5.14
C CYS A 135 12.48 5.95 6.10
N LEU A 136 12.73 7.15 5.58
CA LEU A 136 12.86 8.37 6.39
C LEU A 136 11.53 8.72 7.08
N LEU A 137 10.41 8.67 6.36
CA LEU A 137 9.08 8.89 6.94
C LEU A 137 8.73 7.81 7.97
N GLY A 138 9.09 6.55 7.70
CA GLY A 138 8.92 5.44 8.63
C GLY A 138 9.73 5.61 9.91
N ALA A 139 11.00 6.04 9.79
CA ALA A 139 11.88 6.32 10.91
C ALA A 139 11.37 7.49 11.76
N ALA A 140 10.97 8.60 11.12
CA ALA A 140 10.38 9.75 11.81
C ALA A 140 9.07 9.39 12.54
N GLY A 141 8.21 8.57 11.91
CA GLY A 141 6.98 8.10 12.55
C GLY A 141 7.24 7.18 13.74
N VAL A 142 8.24 6.30 13.65
CA VAL A 142 8.62 5.40 14.76
C VAL A 142 9.30 6.16 15.90
N SER A 143 10.14 7.16 15.62
CA SER A 143 10.79 7.94 16.68
C SER A 143 9.80 8.84 17.44
N ALA A 144 8.76 9.33 16.77
CA ALA A 144 7.77 10.22 17.38
C ALA A 144 6.66 9.48 18.17
N ILE A 145 6.37 8.20 17.87
CA ILE A 145 5.18 7.53 18.41
C ILE A 145 5.25 7.30 19.93
N GLN A 146 6.41 6.88 20.45
CA GLN A 146 6.55 6.53 21.86
C GLN A 146 6.50 7.78 22.77
N PRO A 147 7.27 8.86 22.49
CA PRO A 147 7.12 10.12 23.23
C PRO A 147 5.70 10.69 23.17
N MET A 148 5.02 10.56 22.02
CA MET A 148 3.63 11.01 21.88
C MET A 148 2.68 10.19 22.76
N ILE A 149 2.80 8.86 22.78
CA ILE A 149 1.98 7.98 23.65
C ILE A 149 2.14 8.35 25.12
N ASP A 150 3.36 8.64 25.55
CA ASP A 150 3.65 8.95 26.95
C ASP A 150 3.13 10.33 27.36
N THR A 151 2.99 11.27 26.42
CA THR A 151 2.49 12.64 26.69
C THR A 151 0.96 12.75 26.63
N VAL A 152 0.32 12.24 25.55
CA VAL A 152 -1.13 12.48 25.29
C VAL A 152 -2.03 11.27 25.60
N LYS A 153 -1.45 10.17 26.09
CA LYS A 153 -2.09 8.86 26.27
C LYS A 153 -2.43 8.18 24.94
N ILE A 154 -2.48 6.85 25.01
CA ILE A 154 -2.52 5.97 23.83
C ILE A 154 -3.67 6.27 22.85
N MET A 155 -4.88 6.51 23.35
CA MET A 155 -6.06 6.74 22.48
C MET A 155 -5.94 8.03 21.67
N LYS A 156 -5.44 9.13 22.28
CA LYS A 156 -5.28 10.41 21.58
C LYS A 156 -4.11 10.37 20.60
N ALA A 157 -3.03 9.66 20.94
CA ALA A 157 -1.90 9.43 20.03
C ALA A 157 -2.36 8.73 18.74
N PHE A 158 -3.18 7.67 18.85
CA PHE A 158 -3.76 7.01 17.67
C PHE A 158 -4.70 7.92 16.88
N LEU A 159 -5.51 8.76 17.53
CA LEU A 159 -6.41 9.69 16.85
C LEU A 159 -5.63 10.74 16.03
N ILE A 160 -4.53 11.28 16.57
CA ILE A 160 -3.66 12.23 15.86
C ILE A 160 -3.07 11.58 14.61
N VAL A 161 -2.52 10.37 14.75
CA VAL A 161 -1.97 9.60 13.63
C VAL A 161 -3.04 9.34 12.56
N THR A 162 -4.24 8.89 12.95
CA THR A 162 -5.34 8.69 12.02
C THR A 162 -5.72 9.99 11.31
N GLY A 163 -5.72 11.12 12.03
CA GLY A 163 -5.93 12.44 11.46
C GLY A 163 -4.89 12.80 10.39
N ILE A 164 -3.61 12.51 10.61
CA ILE A 164 -2.53 12.74 9.62
C ILE A 164 -2.75 11.89 8.36
N VAL A 165 -3.13 10.63 8.52
CA VAL A 165 -3.42 9.73 7.38
C VAL A 165 -4.63 10.23 6.59
N LEU A 166 -5.70 10.63 7.27
CA LEU A 166 -6.89 11.20 6.62
C LEU A 166 -6.58 12.53 5.94
N ALA A 167 -5.75 13.39 6.55
CA ALA A 167 -5.29 14.64 5.94
C ALA A 167 -4.41 14.41 4.69
N SER A 168 -3.85 13.21 4.54
CA SER A 168 -3.11 12.81 3.33
C SER A 168 -4.03 12.27 2.23
N THR A 169 -5.27 11.89 2.54
CA THR A 169 -6.24 11.35 1.56
C THR A 169 -6.60 12.34 0.43
N PRO A 170 -6.74 13.66 0.65
CA PRO A 170 -6.95 14.64 -0.42
C PRO A 170 -5.85 14.63 -1.49
N LEU A 171 -4.62 14.23 -1.17
CA LEU A 171 -3.53 14.13 -2.16
C LEU A 171 -3.84 13.08 -3.23
N VAL A 172 -4.45 11.96 -2.83
CA VAL A 172 -4.90 10.92 -3.77
C VAL A 172 -6.01 11.45 -4.68
N TRP A 173 -6.92 12.25 -4.13
CA TRP A 173 -7.98 12.89 -4.92
C TRP A 173 -7.41 13.92 -5.91
N VAL A 174 -6.41 14.70 -5.50
CA VAL A 174 -5.67 15.63 -6.36
C VAL A 174 -4.99 14.88 -7.51
N GLU A 175 -4.30 13.78 -7.20
CA GLU A 175 -3.66 12.92 -8.21
C GLU A 175 -4.68 12.35 -9.18
N TRP A 176 -5.82 11.86 -8.69
CA TRP A 176 -6.87 11.31 -9.55
C TRP A 176 -7.48 12.36 -10.49
N LYS A 177 -7.66 13.60 -10.02
CA LYS A 177 -8.30 14.67 -10.80
C LYS A 177 -7.35 15.36 -11.77
N TRP A 178 -6.11 15.60 -11.39
CA TRP A 178 -5.14 16.38 -12.19
C TRP A 178 -3.97 15.57 -12.74
N GLY A 179 -3.79 14.32 -12.30
CA GLY A 179 -2.68 13.46 -12.73
C GLY A 179 -2.63 13.26 -14.23
N GLU A 180 -3.76 13.00 -14.88
CA GLU A 180 -3.80 12.84 -16.33
C GLU A 180 -3.43 14.13 -17.07
N LYS A 181 -3.92 15.27 -16.58
CA LYS A 181 -3.58 16.59 -17.14
C LYS A 181 -2.08 16.86 -17.04
N TRP A 182 -1.50 16.63 -15.86
CA TRP A 182 -0.06 16.80 -15.63
C TRP A 182 0.78 15.84 -16.48
N ARG A 183 0.31 14.60 -16.68
CA ARG A 183 0.98 13.62 -17.56
C ARG A 183 1.03 14.11 -19.01
N ARG A 184 -0.12 14.54 -19.55
CA ARG A 184 -0.21 15.09 -20.92
C ARG A 184 0.64 16.35 -21.10
N GLU A 185 0.69 17.24 -20.11
CA GLU A 185 1.55 18.44 -20.14
C GLU A 185 3.04 18.08 -20.12
N ARG A 186 3.43 17.05 -19.37
CA ARG A 186 4.82 16.58 -19.29
C ARG A 186 5.27 15.97 -20.62
N GLU A 187 4.44 15.14 -21.23
CA GLU A 187 4.68 14.55 -22.55
C GLU A 187 4.87 15.62 -23.63
N LYS A 188 4.00 16.65 -23.65
CA LYS A 188 4.14 17.79 -24.57
C LYS A 188 5.47 18.53 -24.39
N LYS A 189 5.90 18.78 -23.15
CA LYS A 189 7.19 19.44 -22.86
C LYS A 189 8.38 18.60 -23.33
N LEU A 190 8.34 17.29 -23.11
CA LEU A 190 9.39 16.37 -23.57
C LEU A 190 9.45 16.28 -25.10
N ALA A 191 8.30 16.27 -25.78
CA ALA A 191 8.23 16.28 -27.24
C ALA A 191 8.81 17.58 -27.84
N LEU A 192 8.51 18.74 -27.23
CA LEU A 192 9.07 20.03 -27.65
C LEU A 192 10.59 20.09 -27.46
N GLN A 193 11.13 19.53 -26.37
CA GLN A 193 12.58 19.49 -26.13
C GLN A 193 13.31 18.59 -27.13
N ARG A 194 12.72 17.46 -27.53
CA ARG A 194 13.28 16.57 -28.57
C ARG A 194 13.31 17.26 -29.94
N GLY A 195 12.21 17.91 -30.34
CA GLY A 195 12.15 18.64 -31.61
C GLY A 195 12.97 19.94 -31.68
N GLN A 196 13.58 20.37 -30.58
CA GLN A 196 14.56 21.48 -30.56
C GLN A 196 16.02 21.01 -30.62
N GLN A 197 16.26 19.70 -30.49
CA GLN A 197 17.59 19.09 -30.56
C GLN A 197 17.90 18.51 -31.95
N ASP A 198 16.88 18.40 -32.82
CA ASP A 198 16.97 18.00 -34.24
C ASP A 198 17.05 19.24 -35.15
#